data_AF-A0A3E2CMH9-F1
#
_entry.id   AF-A0A3E2CMH9-F1
#
_cell.length_a   1.000
_cell.length_b   1.000
_cell.length_c   1.000
_cell.angle_alpha   90.00
_cell.angle_beta   90.00
_cell.angle_gamma   90.00
#
_symmetry.space_group_name_H-M   'P 1'
#
loop_
_entity.id
_entity.type
_entity.pdbx_description
1 polymer ?
#
loop_
_entity_poly.entity_id
_entity_poly.type
_entity_poly.pdbx_seq_one_letter_code
_entity_poly.pdbx_strand_id
1 'polypeptide(L)'
;MVVMRKVTAVSKQSDNKNANNGSEGKRTHSLLPIVFISAIRMWVREWRRFCVLAVIAMLGVAVMTGIYAGCNDMFLATNDMYAKLHAYDLQIVSTLGLTKDDVAALRALPSVSEVEAERSWKATAHATDDAKSSYAMNFVHYVESQKNLNRLHLLKGNMPKNNSEAVVTQRFLHDSGLSI
;
A
#
# COMPACT_ATOMS: atom_id res chain seq x y z
N MET A 1 -21.34 -17.87 47.94
CA MET A 1 -20.77 -16.99 48.99
C MET A 1 -20.37 -15.69 48.33
N VAL A 2 -21.23 -14.66 48.43
CA VAL A 2 -21.03 -13.34 47.81
C VAL A 2 -20.98 -12.32 48.94
N VAL A 3 -19.86 -11.62 49.08
CA VAL A 3 -19.65 -10.63 50.15
C VAL A 3 -20.11 -9.26 49.65
N MET A 4 -21.21 -8.81 50.23
CA MET A 4 -21.81 -7.49 50.12
C MET A 4 -20.99 -6.49 50.95
N ARG A 5 -20.43 -5.44 50.35
CA ARG A 5 -19.86 -4.30 51.08
C ARG A 5 -20.79 -3.10 50.97
N LYS A 6 -21.32 -2.72 52.13
CA LYS A 6 -22.12 -1.51 52.40
C LYS A 6 -21.15 -0.36 52.66
N VAL A 7 -21.28 0.77 51.95
CA VAL A 7 -20.65 2.04 52.35
C VAL A 7 -21.65 3.19 52.17
N THR A 8 -22.29 3.48 53.31
CA THR A 8 -22.71 4.76 53.90
C THR A 8 -22.68 6.03 53.05
N ALA A 9 -23.86 6.65 52.96
CA ALA A 9 -24.08 8.03 52.54
C ALA A 9 -23.52 9.05 53.54
N VAL A 10 -22.98 10.16 53.06
CA VAL A 10 -22.77 11.38 53.83
C VAL A 10 -23.39 12.55 53.07
N SER A 11 -24.45 13.09 53.65
CA SER A 11 -25.00 14.41 53.36
C SER A 11 -24.28 15.46 54.21
N LYS A 12 -23.94 16.61 53.64
CA LYS A 12 -24.01 17.88 54.38
C LYS A 12 -24.20 19.07 53.46
N GLN A 13 -25.20 19.83 53.84
CA GLN A 13 -25.74 21.04 53.25
C GLN A 13 -25.05 22.28 53.85
N SER A 14 -25.15 23.38 53.11
CA SER A 14 -24.95 24.77 53.54
C SER A 14 -23.51 25.28 53.62
N ASP A 15 -23.16 26.22 52.75
CA ASP A 15 -23.13 27.61 53.21
C ASP A 15 -23.28 28.63 52.08
N ASN A 16 -24.19 29.57 52.34
CA ASN A 16 -24.54 30.74 51.55
C ASN A 16 -23.58 31.88 51.94
N LYS A 17 -22.99 32.59 50.97
CA LYS A 17 -22.76 34.03 51.11
C LYS A 17 -22.53 34.72 49.77
N ASN A 18 -23.57 35.45 49.38
CA ASN A 18 -23.61 36.61 48.53
C ASN A 18 -22.47 37.61 48.82
N ALA A 19 -21.75 38.05 47.78
CA ALA A 19 -21.15 39.37 47.71
C ALA A 19 -20.85 39.69 46.24
N ASN A 20 -21.84 40.26 45.56
CA ASN A 20 -21.67 40.95 44.30
C ASN A 20 -20.99 42.32 44.51
N ASN A 21 -20.26 42.75 43.48
CA ASN A 21 -19.75 44.09 43.20
C ASN A 21 -18.55 44.63 43.99
N GLY A 22 -17.43 44.76 43.27
CA GLY A 22 -16.28 45.54 43.66
C GLY A 22 -15.32 45.67 42.47
N SER A 23 -15.59 46.65 41.62
CA SER A 23 -14.80 47.06 40.47
C SER A 23 -13.33 47.32 40.82
N GLU A 24 -12.40 46.66 40.13
CA GLU A 24 -11.10 47.26 39.82
C GLU A 24 -10.62 46.73 38.46
N GLY A 25 -10.76 47.58 37.45
CA GLY A 25 -10.10 47.39 36.16
C GLY A 25 -8.60 47.46 36.33
N LYS A 26 -7.93 46.32 36.22
CA LYS A 26 -6.47 46.24 36.07
C LYS A 26 -6.14 45.38 34.85
N ARG A 27 -5.91 46.09 33.75
CA ARG A 27 -5.07 45.75 32.59
C ARG A 27 -4.95 44.26 32.30
N THR A 28 -5.73 43.80 31.32
CA THR A 28 -5.65 42.48 30.69
C THR A 28 -4.32 42.31 29.94
N HIS A 29 -3.20 42.22 30.67
CA HIS A 29 -2.00 41.61 30.11
C HIS A 29 -2.29 40.13 29.94
N SER A 30 -2.17 39.68 28.69
CA SER A 30 -2.28 38.29 28.23
C SER A 30 -1.96 37.26 29.32
N LEU A 31 -2.99 36.60 29.85
CA LEU A 31 -2.87 35.53 30.85
C LEU A 31 -2.26 34.24 30.26
N LEU A 32 -2.35 34.09 28.93
CA LEU A 32 -1.81 32.94 28.19
C LEU A 32 -0.31 32.74 28.41
N PRO A 33 0.60 33.70 28.15
CA PRO A 33 2.03 33.49 28.33
C PRO A 33 2.43 33.15 29.78
N ILE A 34 1.71 33.65 30.77
CA ILE A 34 1.99 33.38 32.19
C ILE A 34 1.65 31.92 32.53
N VAL A 35 0.52 31.42 32.01
CA VAL A 35 0.13 30.01 32.17
C VAL A 35 1.08 29.09 31.40
N PHE A 36 1.50 29.46 30.19
CA PHE A 36 2.50 28.70 29.42
C PHE A 36 3.86 28.64 30.12
N ILE A 37 4.38 29.78 30.63
CA ILE A 37 5.64 29.80 31.40
C ILE A 37 5.54 28.94 32.66
N SER A 38 4.39 28.98 33.34
CA SER A 38 4.16 28.23 34.57
C SER A 38 4.02 26.73 34.30
N ALA A 39 3.35 26.36 33.20
CA ALA A 39 3.23 24.99 32.73
C ALA A 39 4.60 24.41 32.34
N ILE A 40 5.42 25.16 31.59
CA ILE A 40 6.80 24.77 31.23
C ILE A 40 7.65 24.58 32.49
N ARG A 41 7.53 25.48 33.47
CA ARG A 41 8.27 25.37 34.75
C ARG A 41 7.84 24.15 35.57
N MET A 42 6.54 23.80 35.58
CA MET A 42 6.05 22.56 36.18
C MET A 42 6.55 21.31 35.44
N TRP A 43 6.64 21.40 34.12
CA TRP A 43 7.17 20.34 33.26
C TRP A 43 8.61 20.00 33.58
N VAL A 44 9.44 21.04 33.73
CA VAL A 44 10.85 20.90 34.05
C VAL A 44 11.05 20.29 35.45
N ARG A 45 10.13 20.55 36.39
CA ARG A 45 10.19 19.98 37.74
C ARG A 45 9.88 18.48 37.78
N GLU A 46 8.98 17.99 36.93
CA GLU A 46 8.55 16.58 36.86
C GLU A 46 9.05 15.89 35.56
N TRP A 47 10.30 16.15 35.19
CA TRP A 47 10.88 15.78 33.89
C TRP A 47 10.80 14.27 33.58
N ARG A 48 10.92 13.40 34.60
CA ARG A 48 10.93 11.93 34.43
C ARG A 48 9.61 11.39 33.88
N ARG A 49 8.47 11.86 34.40
CA ARG A 49 7.14 11.40 33.95
C ARG A 49 6.78 11.96 32.59
N PHE A 50 7.20 13.20 32.33
CA PHE A 50 6.98 13.81 31.03
C PHE A 50 7.74 13.09 29.92
N CYS A 51 9.02 12.75 30.12
CA CYS A 51 9.79 12.01 29.12
C CYS A 51 9.12 10.70 28.71
N VAL A 52 8.52 9.97 29.66
CA VAL A 52 7.82 8.72 29.36
C VAL A 52 6.59 8.96 28.47
N LEU A 53 5.77 9.97 28.78
CA LEU A 53 4.62 10.34 27.94
C LEU A 53 5.04 10.81 26.55
N ALA A 54 6.11 11.60 26.46
CA ALA A 54 6.66 12.07 25.20
C ALA A 54 7.15 10.89 24.34
N VAL A 55 7.85 9.92 24.93
CA VAL A 55 8.34 8.73 24.21
C VAL A 55 7.19 7.85 23.73
N ILE A 56 6.16 7.60 24.55
CA ILE A 56 4.99 6.80 24.14
C ILE A 56 4.24 7.49 23.00
N ALA A 57 4.04 8.81 23.10
CA ALA A 57 3.39 9.59 22.03
C ALA A 57 4.23 9.59 20.74
N MET A 58 5.55 9.78 20.86
CA MET A 58 6.48 9.76 19.74
C MET A 58 6.51 8.38 19.07
N LEU A 59 6.45 7.29 19.85
CA LEU A 59 6.38 5.94 19.31
C LEU A 59 5.09 5.73 18.51
N GLY A 60 3.94 6.20 19.01
CA GLY A 60 2.67 6.11 18.29
C GLY A 60 2.68 6.88 16.97
N VAL A 61 3.18 8.13 16.98
CA VAL A 61 3.29 8.96 15.77
C VAL A 61 4.32 8.37 14.80
N ALA A 62 5.46 7.91 15.29
CA ALA A 62 6.51 7.31 14.44
C ALA A 62 5.99 6.08 13.68
N VAL A 63 5.23 5.20 14.34
CA VAL A 63 4.63 4.04 13.68
C VAL A 63 3.58 4.47 12.65
N MET A 64 2.69 5.41 13.00
CA MET A 64 1.68 5.92 12.07
C MET A 64 2.32 6.56 10.83
N THR A 65 3.30 7.44 11.03
CA THR A 65 4.03 8.10 9.94
C THR A 65 4.84 7.10 9.11
N GLY A 66 5.45 6.10 9.74
CA GLY A 66 6.21 5.05 9.04
C GLY A 66 5.34 4.25 8.08
N ILE A 67 4.16 3.81 8.52
CA ILE A 67 3.20 3.10 7.66
C ILE A 67 2.75 4.01 6.52
N TYR A 68 2.39 5.26 6.83
CA TYR A 68 1.93 6.21 5.82
C TYR A 68 2.99 6.48 4.74
N ALA A 69 4.24 6.71 5.16
CA ALA A 69 5.36 6.92 4.24
C ALA A 69 5.59 5.68 3.36
N GLY A 70 5.54 4.48 3.93
CA GLY A 70 5.70 3.22 3.20
C GLY A 70 4.57 2.99 2.18
N CYS A 71 3.31 3.26 2.55
CA CYS A 71 2.19 3.15 1.63
C CYS A 71 2.33 4.12 0.44
N ASN A 72 2.75 5.36 0.71
CA ASN A 72 2.94 6.36 -0.33
C ASN A 72 4.07 5.97 -1.30
N ASP A 73 5.20 5.51 -0.77
CA ASP A 73 6.33 5.07 -1.59
C ASP A 73 5.97 3.83 -2.45
N MET A 74 5.31 2.84 -1.85
CA MET A 74 4.86 1.65 -2.58
C MET A 74 3.88 2.00 -3.70
N PHE A 75 2.97 2.94 -3.47
CA PHE A 75 2.01 3.39 -4.48
C PHE A 75 2.71 4.08 -5.66
N LEU A 76 3.67 4.96 -5.37
CA LEU A 76 4.47 5.63 -6.41
C LEU A 76 5.28 4.63 -7.23
N ALA A 77 5.97 3.69 -6.56
CA ALA A 77 6.72 2.64 -7.23
C ALA A 77 5.82 1.77 -8.11
N THR A 78 4.65 1.39 -7.59
CA THR A 78 3.66 0.60 -8.33
C THR A 78 3.16 1.33 -9.58
N ASN A 79 2.83 2.61 -9.44
CA ASN A 79 2.37 3.44 -10.56
C ASN A 79 3.45 3.61 -11.64
N ASP A 80 4.69 3.87 -11.23
CA ASP A 80 5.83 3.98 -12.15
C ASP A 80 6.09 2.65 -12.89
N MET A 81 5.99 1.52 -12.19
CA MET A 81 6.12 0.20 -12.81
C MET A 81 5.00 -0.10 -13.80
N TYR A 82 3.75 0.24 -13.48
CA TYR A 82 2.63 0.07 -14.41
C TYR A 82 2.78 0.95 -15.65
N ALA A 83 3.22 2.20 -15.49
CA ALA A 83 3.48 3.09 -16.61
C ALA A 83 4.62 2.58 -17.50
N LYS A 84 5.73 2.12 -16.92
CA LYS A 84 6.87 1.56 -17.67
C LYS A 84 6.50 0.31 -18.47
N LEU A 85 5.69 -0.57 -17.90
CA LEU A 85 5.25 -1.80 -18.55
C LEU A 85 4.10 -1.59 -19.54
N HIS A 86 3.49 -0.40 -19.57
CA HIS A 86 2.23 -0.14 -20.28
C HIS A 86 1.21 -1.25 -19.97
N ALA A 87 1.00 -1.50 -18.67
CA ALA A 87 0.12 -2.56 -18.22
C ALA A 87 -1.32 -2.33 -18.72
N TYR A 88 -2.02 -3.42 -19.01
CA TYR A 88 -3.42 -3.35 -19.44
C TYR A 88 -4.33 -3.09 -18.23
N ASP A 89 -5.36 -2.28 -18.41
CA ASP A 89 -6.38 -2.04 -17.38
C ASP A 89 -7.51 -3.08 -17.42
N LEU A 90 -7.88 -3.53 -18.62
CA LEU A 90 -9.00 -4.43 -18.85
C LEU A 90 -8.57 -5.66 -19.65
N GLN A 91 -8.96 -6.83 -19.17
CA GLN A 91 -8.76 -8.10 -19.86
C GLN A 91 -10.11 -8.73 -20.19
N ILE A 92 -10.33 -9.03 -21.47
CA ILE A 92 -11.53 -9.70 -21.96
C ILE A 92 -11.13 -11.11 -22.38
N VAL A 93 -11.71 -12.12 -21.73
CA VAL A 93 -11.46 -13.54 -22.04
C VAL A 93 -12.78 -14.18 -22.42
N SER A 94 -12.85 -14.77 -23.61
CA SER A 94 -14.02 -15.50 -24.11
C SER A 94 -13.71 -16.98 -24.26
N THR A 95 -14.61 -17.84 -23.79
CA THR A 95 -14.53 -19.30 -23.95
C THR A 95 -14.79 -19.76 -25.38
N LEU A 96 -15.56 -18.99 -26.14
CA LEU A 96 -15.94 -19.28 -27.54
C LEU A 96 -14.92 -18.74 -28.55
N GLY A 97 -13.87 -18.06 -28.07
CA GLY A 97 -12.87 -17.39 -28.89
C GLY A 97 -13.30 -15.98 -29.29
N LEU A 98 -12.38 -15.03 -29.22
CA LEU A 98 -12.54 -13.69 -29.77
C LEU A 98 -12.13 -13.69 -31.25
N THR A 99 -12.96 -13.11 -32.11
CA THR A 99 -12.64 -12.96 -33.54
C THR A 99 -11.84 -11.68 -33.78
N LYS A 100 -11.21 -11.58 -34.96
CA LYS A 100 -10.52 -10.34 -35.35
C LYS A 100 -11.48 -9.16 -35.53
N ASP A 101 -12.73 -9.45 -35.86
CA ASP A 101 -13.77 -8.43 -36.06
C ASP A 101 -14.19 -7.81 -34.72
N ASP A 102 -14.27 -8.62 -33.66
CA ASP A 102 -14.53 -8.13 -32.30
C ASP A 102 -13.42 -7.19 -31.82
N VAL A 103 -12.16 -7.54 -32.11
CA VAL A 103 -11.00 -6.69 -31.79
C VAL A 103 -11.05 -5.37 -32.57
N ALA A 104 -11.45 -5.39 -33.83
CA ALA A 104 -11.61 -4.19 -34.65
C ALA A 104 -12.75 -3.29 -34.13
N ALA A 105 -13.88 -3.89 -33.71
CA ALA A 105 -14.99 -3.16 -33.11
C ALA A 105 -14.59 -2.49 -31.78
N LEU A 106 -13.79 -3.17 -30.94
CA LEU A 106 -13.27 -2.60 -29.70
C LEU A 106 -12.30 -1.44 -29.95
N ARG A 107 -11.47 -1.50 -31.00
CA ARG A 107 -10.57 -0.40 -31.40
C ARG A 107 -11.31 0.84 -31.91
N ALA A 108 -12.50 0.66 -32.47
CA ALA A 108 -13.29 1.77 -33.00
C ALA A 108 -14.04 2.57 -31.91
N LEU A 109 -14.02 2.09 -30.65
CA LEU A 109 -14.68 2.79 -29.55
C LEU A 109 -13.84 4.01 -29.11
N PRO A 110 -14.45 5.20 -28.99
CA PRO A 110 -13.72 6.44 -28.68
C PRO A 110 -13.09 6.46 -27.27
N SER A 111 -13.55 5.61 -26.35
CA SER A 111 -13.01 5.49 -24.99
C SER A 111 -11.84 4.51 -24.88
N VAL A 112 -11.43 3.86 -25.99
CA VAL A 112 -10.41 2.81 -25.98
C VAL A 112 -9.17 3.33 -26.70
N SER A 113 -8.09 3.53 -25.93
CA SER A 113 -6.82 4.04 -26.49
C SER A 113 -6.06 2.98 -27.28
N GLU A 114 -5.93 1.77 -26.73
CA GLU A 114 -5.16 0.68 -27.33
C GLU A 114 -5.87 -0.65 -27.09
N VAL A 115 -5.90 -1.51 -28.11
CA VAL A 115 -6.42 -2.89 -28.00
C VAL A 115 -5.41 -3.84 -28.59
N GLU A 116 -5.03 -4.81 -27.77
CA GLU A 116 -4.13 -5.88 -28.15
C GLU A 116 -4.78 -7.24 -27.94
N ALA A 117 -4.61 -8.13 -28.92
CA ALA A 117 -5.13 -9.49 -28.86
C ALA A 117 -3.99 -10.44 -28.50
N GLU A 118 -4.02 -10.98 -27.27
CA GLU A 118 -3.06 -11.97 -26.81
C GLU A 118 -3.64 -13.39 -26.96
N ARG A 119 -2.83 -14.32 -27.47
CA ARG A 119 -3.13 -15.76 -27.41
C ARG A 119 -2.17 -16.42 -26.45
N SER A 120 -2.73 -17.00 -25.38
CA SER A 120 -2.00 -17.85 -24.45
C SER A 120 -2.48 -19.28 -24.57
N TRP A 121 -1.55 -20.23 -24.46
CA TRP A 121 -1.85 -21.65 -24.41
C TRP A 121 -1.02 -22.30 -23.31
N LYS A 122 -1.63 -23.27 -22.63
CA LYS A 122 -0.96 -24.05 -21.60
C LYS A 122 -0.39 -25.30 -22.26
N ALA A 123 0.86 -25.60 -21.98
CA ALA A 123 1.46 -26.88 -22.33
C ALA A 123 2.28 -27.42 -21.17
N THR A 124 2.49 -28.71 -21.17
CA THR A 124 3.34 -29.40 -20.21
C THR A 124 4.63 -29.76 -20.93
N ALA A 125 5.77 -29.27 -20.44
CA ALA A 125 7.05 -29.81 -20.88
C ALA A 125 7.57 -30.82 -19.88
N HIS A 126 8.18 -31.86 -20.42
CA HIS A 126 8.97 -32.82 -19.69
C HIS A 126 10.44 -32.45 -19.85
N ALA A 127 11.17 -32.33 -18.75
CA ALA A 127 12.62 -32.19 -18.81
C ALA A 127 13.23 -33.51 -19.34
N THR A 128 14.21 -33.40 -20.25
CA THR A 128 14.84 -34.57 -20.92
C THR A 128 15.49 -35.55 -19.94
N ASP A 129 15.86 -35.11 -18.73
CA ASP A 129 16.67 -35.92 -17.80
C ASP A 129 15.89 -36.49 -16.60
N ASP A 130 14.62 -36.10 -16.39
CA ASP A 130 13.79 -36.71 -15.35
C ASP A 130 12.29 -36.71 -15.74
N ALA A 131 11.79 -37.91 -16.08
CA ALA A 131 10.42 -38.13 -16.55
C ALA A 131 9.34 -37.91 -15.47
N LYS A 132 9.73 -37.57 -14.22
CA LYS A 132 8.82 -37.30 -13.11
C LYS A 132 8.51 -35.82 -12.88
N SER A 133 9.30 -34.91 -13.42
CA SER A 133 9.08 -33.47 -13.29
C SER A 133 8.34 -32.93 -14.51
N SER A 134 7.01 -32.98 -14.46
CA SER A 134 6.13 -32.33 -15.44
C SER A 134 5.98 -30.86 -15.07
N TYR A 135 6.51 -29.96 -15.89
CA TYR A 135 6.38 -28.53 -15.67
C TYR A 135 5.24 -28.00 -16.53
N ALA A 136 4.20 -27.48 -15.87
CA ALA A 136 3.17 -26.71 -16.55
C ALA A 136 3.74 -25.36 -16.96
N MET A 137 3.76 -25.09 -18.26
CA MET A 137 4.22 -23.85 -18.86
C MET A 137 3.06 -23.17 -19.58
N ASN A 138 2.96 -21.86 -19.37
CA ASN A 138 2.05 -21.02 -20.14
C ASN A 138 2.89 -20.35 -21.22
N PHE A 139 2.62 -20.68 -22.46
CA PHE A 139 3.19 -19.99 -23.59
C PHE A 139 2.30 -18.81 -23.94
N VAL A 140 2.91 -17.64 -24.01
CA VAL A 140 2.28 -16.42 -24.47
C VAL A 140 2.91 -16.08 -25.81
N HIS A 141 2.09 -15.95 -26.84
CA HIS A 141 2.57 -15.49 -28.14
C HIS A 141 2.89 -13.99 -28.06
N TYR A 142 4.18 -13.65 -28.13
CA TYR A 142 4.68 -12.28 -28.03
C TYR A 142 5.28 -11.86 -29.36
N VAL A 143 4.76 -10.78 -29.96
CA VAL A 143 5.34 -10.17 -31.18
C VAL A 143 5.67 -8.72 -30.88
N GLU A 144 6.96 -8.42 -30.75
CA GLU A 144 7.47 -7.11 -30.35
C GLU A 144 6.95 -5.97 -31.24
N SER A 145 6.84 -6.17 -32.56
CA SER A 145 6.37 -5.16 -33.52
C SER A 145 4.89 -4.78 -33.37
N GLN A 146 4.08 -5.57 -32.67
CA GLN A 146 2.64 -5.35 -32.52
C GLN A 146 2.26 -5.09 -31.05
N LYS A 147 3.24 -5.06 -30.14
CA LYS A 147 3.02 -4.97 -28.70
C LYS A 147 3.19 -3.56 -28.17
N ASN A 148 2.08 -2.88 -27.98
CA ASN A 148 2.05 -1.58 -27.30
C ASN A 148 1.65 -1.73 -25.82
N LEU A 149 0.95 -2.82 -25.47
CA LEU A 149 0.51 -3.13 -24.12
C LEU A 149 1.31 -4.30 -23.52
N ASN A 150 1.48 -4.30 -22.20
CA ASN A 150 2.15 -5.36 -21.44
C ASN A 150 3.54 -5.71 -21.98
N ARG A 151 4.43 -4.71 -22.03
CA ARG A 151 5.83 -4.89 -22.46
C ARG A 151 6.59 -5.73 -21.43
N LEU A 152 7.32 -6.72 -21.93
CA LEU A 152 8.19 -7.55 -21.08
C LEU A 152 9.44 -6.77 -20.68
N HIS A 153 9.76 -6.78 -19.40
CA HIS A 153 11.05 -6.28 -18.92
C HIS A 153 12.06 -7.42 -18.90
N LEU A 154 13.07 -7.35 -19.78
CA LEU A 154 14.15 -8.32 -19.82
C LEU A 154 15.15 -8.06 -18.70
N LEU A 155 15.40 -9.06 -17.86
CA LEU A 155 16.43 -8.99 -16.82
C LEU A 155 17.83 -9.21 -17.39
N LYS A 156 17.98 -10.18 -18.31
CA LYS A 156 19.23 -10.55 -18.98
C LYS A 156 18.93 -11.14 -20.36
N GLY A 157 19.84 -10.92 -21.31
CA GLY A 157 19.75 -11.48 -22.67
C GLY A 157 19.09 -10.53 -23.67
N ASN A 158 18.71 -11.08 -24.82
CA ASN A 158 18.10 -10.35 -25.93
C ASN A 158 16.68 -10.87 -26.18
N MET A 159 15.81 -10.03 -26.76
CA MET A 159 14.45 -10.45 -27.11
C MET A 159 14.51 -11.46 -28.29
N PRO A 160 13.69 -12.54 -28.27
CA PRO A 160 13.71 -13.55 -29.32
C PRO A 160 13.33 -12.93 -30.66
N LYS A 161 14.18 -13.15 -31.67
CA LYS A 161 13.94 -12.63 -33.03
C LYS A 161 13.27 -13.66 -33.93
N ASN A 162 13.40 -14.94 -33.58
CA ASN A 162 12.95 -16.07 -34.37
C ASN A 162 11.97 -16.95 -33.59
N ASN A 163 11.10 -17.68 -34.30
CA ASN A 163 10.12 -18.62 -33.72
C ASN A 163 10.75 -19.81 -32.96
N SER A 164 12.07 -19.99 -33.07
CA SER A 164 12.83 -21.05 -32.39
C SER A 164 13.45 -20.60 -31.06
N GLU A 165 13.28 -19.33 -30.68
CA GLU A 165 13.81 -18.74 -29.46
C GLU A 165 12.65 -18.40 -28.51
N ALA A 166 12.84 -18.65 -27.20
CA ALA A 166 11.81 -18.39 -26.19
C ALA A 166 12.42 -17.61 -25.02
N VAL A 167 11.68 -16.60 -24.53
CA VAL A 167 11.99 -15.98 -23.24
C VAL A 167 11.43 -16.86 -22.16
N VAL A 168 12.27 -17.24 -21.21
CA VAL A 168 11.89 -18.02 -20.04
C VAL A 168 11.96 -17.17 -18.78
N THR A 169 11.14 -17.51 -17.79
CA THR A 169 11.21 -16.87 -16.49
C THR A 169 12.41 -17.40 -15.70
N GLN A 170 12.97 -16.56 -14.84
CA GLN A 170 14.08 -16.99 -13.97
C GLN A 170 13.71 -18.17 -13.06
N ARG A 171 12.44 -18.23 -12.66
CA ARG A 171 11.91 -19.36 -11.90
C ARG A 171 11.97 -20.66 -12.69
N PHE A 172 11.63 -20.63 -13.98
CA PHE A 172 11.75 -21.80 -14.84
C PHE A 172 13.21 -22.27 -14.96
N LEU A 173 14.16 -21.36 -15.14
CA LEU A 173 15.60 -21.69 -15.21
C LEU A 173 16.09 -22.38 -13.93
N HIS A 174 15.72 -21.84 -12.77
CA HIS A 174 16.09 -22.42 -11.48
C HIS A 174 15.47 -23.81 -11.27
N ASP A 175 14.19 -23.98 -11.59
CA ASP A 175 13.46 -25.23 -11.37
C ASP A 175 13.82 -26.33 -12.37
N SER A 176 14.34 -25.96 -13.55
CA SER A 176 14.77 -26.88 -14.61
C SER A 176 16.27 -27.19 -14.56
N GLY A 177 17.02 -26.57 -13.64
CA GLY A 177 18.48 -26.75 -13.52
C GLY A 177 19.28 -26.16 -14.70
N LEU A 178 18.63 -25.39 -15.58
CA LEU A 178 19.30 -24.71 -16.69
C LEU A 178 19.84 -23.35 -16.24
N SER A 179 21.16 -23.16 -16.39
CA SER A 179 21.77 -21.83 -16.28
C SER A 179 21.86 -21.18 -17.66
N ILE A 180 21.69 -19.86 -17.69
CA ILE A 180 22.16 -18.99 -18.79
C ILE A 180 23.63 -18.66 -18.57
#